data_AF-A0A538SLS5-F1
#
_entry.id   AF-A0A538SLS5-F1
#
_cell.length_a   1.000
_cell.length_b   1.000
_cell.length_c   1.000
_cell.angle_alpha   90.00
_cell.angle_beta   90.00
_cell.angle_gamma   90.00
#
_symmetry.space_group_name_H-M   'P 1'
#
loop_
_entity.id
_entity.type
_entity.pdbx_description
1 polymer ?
#
loop_
_entity_poly.entity_id
_entity_poly.type
_entity_poly.pdbx_seq_one_letter_code
_entity_poly.pdbx_strand_id
1 'polypeptide(L)'
;MQVLLFLAAALRISVGIMLHGALAYTLAAFWTGNPWLGLLAAVIAGVLTAALHALVTVGINADQITSGLGINLLAAGLSRFVLIQVFHSSSNSPRVVGLAAWNLLGLERLPAVGETLAAPLMLIAIAIALGAQWLV
;
A
#
# COMPACT_ATOMS: atom_id res chain seq x y z
N MET A 1 12.37 -25.72 -5.68
CA MET A 1 11.75 -25.45 -4.36
C MET A 1 12.09 -24.05 -3.84
N GLN A 2 13.37 -23.65 -3.79
CA GLN A 2 13.80 -22.36 -3.19
C GLN A 2 13.19 -21.11 -3.85
N VAL A 3 13.11 -21.04 -5.19
CA VAL A 3 12.50 -19.89 -5.90
C VAL A 3 11.02 -19.66 -5.51
N LEU A 4 10.25 -20.74 -5.37
CA LEU A 4 8.84 -20.67 -4.93
C LEU A 4 8.70 -20.11 -3.52
N LEU A 5 9.63 -20.47 -2.62
CA LEU A 5 9.66 -19.98 -1.25
C LEU A 5 10.02 -18.48 -1.18
N PHE A 6 10.98 -18.03 -2.01
CA PHE A 6 11.31 -16.61 -2.14
C PHE A 6 10.13 -15.77 -2.68
N LEU A 7 9.46 -16.25 -3.73
CA LEU A 7 8.28 -15.57 -4.26
C LEU A 7 7.14 -15.50 -3.23
N ALA A 8 6.93 -16.59 -2.48
CA ALA A 8 5.95 -16.61 -1.40
C ALA A 8 6.30 -15.60 -0.29
N ALA A 9 7.58 -15.47 0.08
CA ALA A 9 8.02 -14.47 1.05
C ALA A 9 7.74 -13.03 0.57
N ALA A 10 8.12 -12.72 -0.67
CA ALA A 10 7.90 -11.41 -1.29
C ALA A 10 6.42 -11.04 -1.41
N LEU A 11 5.58 -12.00 -1.81
CA LEU A 11 4.12 -11.82 -1.86
C LEU A 11 3.54 -11.53 -0.48
N ARG A 12 3.99 -12.24 0.56
CA ARG A 12 3.49 -12.04 1.92
C ARG A 12 3.77 -10.62 2.39
N ILE A 13 5.02 -10.17 2.36
CA ILE A 13 5.36 -8.83 2.85
C ILE A 13 4.61 -7.74 2.09
N SER A 14 4.41 -7.91 0.77
CA SER A 14 3.68 -6.94 -0.06
C SER A 14 2.25 -6.75 0.43
N VAL A 15 1.55 -7.84 0.77
CA VAL A 15 0.18 -7.78 1.31
C VAL A 15 0.13 -7.01 2.63
N GLY A 16 1.08 -7.24 3.52
CA GLY A 16 1.17 -6.54 4.81
C GLY A 16 1.42 -5.05 4.66
N ILE A 17 2.34 -4.66 3.77
CA ILE A 17 2.62 -3.25 3.44
C ILE A 17 1.36 -2.59 2.85
N MET A 18 0.69 -3.25 1.91
CA MET A 18 -0.54 -2.74 1.30
C MET A 18 -1.64 -2.51 2.33
N LEU A 19 -1.83 -3.43 3.28
CA LEU A 19 -2.92 -3.33 4.25
C LEU A 19 -2.65 -2.24 5.30
N HIS A 20 -1.42 -2.13 5.82
CA HIS A 20 -1.03 -1.00 6.68
C HIS A 20 -1.15 0.35 5.96
N GLY A 21 -0.71 0.41 4.70
CA GLY A 21 -0.84 1.61 3.87
C GLY A 21 -2.30 2.00 3.63
N ALA A 22 -3.16 1.03 3.30
CA ALA A 22 -4.59 1.26 3.09
C ALA A 22 -5.30 1.74 4.38
N LEU A 23 -4.94 1.16 5.53
CA LEU A 23 -5.45 1.60 6.82
C LEU A 23 -5.02 3.05 7.12
N ALA A 24 -3.74 3.37 6.94
CA ALA A 24 -3.21 4.72 7.15
C ALA A 24 -3.83 5.75 6.19
N TYR A 25 -3.99 5.40 4.91
CA TYR A 25 -4.72 6.22 3.93
C TYR A 25 -6.13 6.52 4.43
N THR A 26 -6.85 5.46 4.81
CA THR A 26 -8.26 5.56 5.20
C THR A 26 -8.42 6.47 6.41
N LEU A 27 -7.60 6.29 7.45
CA LEU A 27 -7.63 7.15 8.64
C LEU A 27 -7.35 8.61 8.32
N ALA A 28 -6.25 8.88 7.59
CA ALA A 28 -5.85 10.25 7.28
C ALA A 28 -6.84 10.93 6.32
N ALA A 29 -7.28 10.25 5.26
CA ALA A 29 -8.27 10.78 4.32
C ALA A 29 -9.64 10.97 4.98
N PHE A 30 -10.03 10.12 5.93
CA PHE A 30 -11.28 10.24 6.67
C PHE A 30 -11.31 11.50 7.54
N TRP A 31 -10.26 11.76 8.32
CA TRP A 31 -10.23 12.93 9.20
C TRP A 31 -9.89 14.24 8.50
N THR A 32 -9.05 14.20 7.46
CA THR A 32 -8.63 15.42 6.76
C THR A 32 -9.52 15.77 5.57
N GLY A 33 -10.28 14.81 5.04
CA GLY A 33 -11.00 14.99 3.78
C GLY A 33 -10.08 15.21 2.57
N ASN A 34 -8.77 14.95 2.68
CA ASN A 34 -7.80 15.19 1.62
C ASN A 34 -7.13 13.86 1.18
N PRO A 35 -7.33 13.42 -0.08
CA PRO A 35 -6.78 12.15 -0.56
C PRO A 35 -5.25 12.16 -0.67
N TRP A 36 -4.63 13.33 -0.83
CA TRP A 36 -3.16 13.46 -0.90
C TRP A 36 -2.49 13.29 0.45
N LEU A 37 -3.11 13.79 1.53
CA LEU A 37 -2.66 13.52 2.89
C LEU A 37 -2.87 12.05 3.26
N GLY A 38 -3.96 11.45 2.80
CA GLY A 38 -4.15 9.99 2.83
C GLY A 38 -3.00 9.25 2.17
N LEU A 39 -2.64 9.64 0.95
CA LEU A 39 -1.53 9.03 0.21
C LEU A 39 -0.20 9.17 0.94
N LEU A 40 0.10 10.35 1.47
CA LEU A 40 1.32 10.59 2.26
C LEU A 40 1.38 9.67 3.49
N ALA A 41 0.28 9.55 4.23
CA ALA A 41 0.18 8.64 5.37
C ALA A 41 0.39 7.17 4.96
N ALA A 42 -0.16 6.77 3.81
CA ALA A 42 0.02 5.43 3.25
C ALA A 42 1.49 5.13 2.91
N VAL A 43 2.19 6.08 2.28
CA VAL A 43 3.62 5.96 1.97
C VAL A 43 4.45 5.83 3.25
N ILE A 44 4.19 6.68 4.25
CA ILE A 44 4.89 6.62 5.54
C ILE A 44 4.68 5.26 6.21
N ALA A 45 3.42 4.80 6.30
CA ALA A 45 3.12 3.49 6.88
C ALA A 45 3.78 2.34 6.12
N GLY A 46 3.82 2.40 4.79
CA GLY A 46 4.49 1.40 3.96
C GLY A 46 6.01 1.37 4.17
N VAL A 47 6.64 2.54 4.22
CA VAL A 47 8.08 2.69 4.51
C VAL A 47 8.42 2.16 5.90
N LEU A 48 7.63 2.51 6.92
CA LEU A 48 7.83 1.99 8.28
C LEU A 48 7.66 0.47 8.35
N THR A 49 6.67 -0.08 7.66
CA THR A 49 6.45 -1.53 7.60
C THR A 49 7.61 -2.25 6.90
N ALA A 50 8.08 -1.70 5.77
CA ALA A 50 9.23 -2.24 5.04
C ALA A 50 10.53 -2.13 5.86
N ALA A 51 10.74 -1.02 6.57
CA ALA A 51 11.89 -0.83 7.45
C ALA A 51 11.87 -1.81 8.63
N LEU A 52 10.69 -2.06 9.22
CA LEU A 52 10.52 -3.08 10.26
C LEU A 52 10.87 -4.48 9.73
N HIS A 53 10.39 -4.82 8.53
CA HIS A 53 10.73 -6.08 7.88
C HIS A 53 12.24 -6.22 7.64
N ALA A 54 12.87 -5.17 7.11
CA ALA A 54 14.32 -5.13 6.88
C ALA A 54 15.11 -5.26 8.18
N LEU A 55 14.70 -4.56 9.24
CA LEU A 55 15.32 -4.67 10.56
C LEU A 55 15.28 -6.12 11.09
N VAL A 56 14.13 -6.78 10.95
CA VAL A 56 13.96 -8.16 11.42
C VAL A 56 14.73 -9.15 10.55
N THR A 57 14.69 -9.01 9.24
CA THR A 57 15.29 -9.99 8.32
C THR A 57 16.78 -9.79 8.12
N VAL A 58 17.25 -8.53 8.02
CA VAL A 58 18.67 -8.19 7.82
C VAL A 58 19.37 -7.97 9.16
N GLY A 59 18.74 -7.25 10.09
CA GLY A 59 19.38 -6.88 11.37
C GLY A 59 19.57 -8.05 12.32
N ILE A 60 18.58 -8.96 12.41
CA ILE A 60 18.65 -10.15 13.28
C ILE A 60 18.64 -11.48 12.53
N ASN A 61 18.84 -11.47 11.21
CA ASN A 61 18.89 -12.65 10.34
C ASN A 61 17.66 -13.57 10.45
N ALA A 62 16.48 -13.00 10.70
CA ALA A 62 15.25 -13.79 10.73
C ALA A 62 14.82 -14.20 9.32
N ASP A 63 14.13 -15.33 9.23
CA ASP A 63 13.58 -15.83 7.97
C ASP A 63 12.50 -14.86 7.41
N GLN A 64 12.61 -14.56 6.12
CA GLN A 64 11.74 -13.61 5.42
C GLN A 64 10.28 -14.08 5.36
N ILE A 65 10.05 -15.39 5.26
CA ILE A 65 8.68 -15.97 5.23
C ILE A 65 8.03 -15.77 6.60
N THR A 66 8.77 -16.05 7.68
CA THR A 66 8.28 -15.87 9.06
C THR A 66 8.00 -14.40 9.37
N SER A 67 8.90 -13.49 8.99
CA SER A 67 8.70 -12.04 9.17
C SER A 67 7.50 -11.54 8.36
N GLY A 68 7.37 -11.94 7.09
CA GLY A 68 6.23 -11.58 6.25
C GLY A 68 4.90 -12.11 6.78
N LEU A 69 4.88 -13.34 7.32
CA LEU A 69 3.71 -13.89 8.02
C LEU A 69 3.33 -13.05 9.23
N GLY A 70 4.30 -12.71 10.09
CA GLY A 70 4.07 -11.89 11.28
C GLY A 70 3.50 -10.51 10.94
N ILE A 71 4.08 -9.85 9.94
CA ILE A 71 3.61 -8.53 9.47
C ILE A 71 2.18 -8.63 8.92
N ASN A 72 1.83 -9.70 8.21
CA ASN A 72 0.47 -9.86 7.69
C ASN A 72 -0.56 -10.08 8.78
N LEU A 73 -0.22 -10.88 9.80
CA LEU A 73 -1.08 -11.09 10.96
C LEU A 73 -1.27 -9.79 11.75
N LEU A 74 -0.18 -9.03 11.94
CA LEU A 74 -0.25 -7.72 12.55
C LEU A 74 -1.14 -6.77 11.73
N ALA A 75 -0.94 -6.71 10.40
CA ALA A 75 -1.71 -5.84 9.53
C ALA A 75 -3.21 -6.16 9.60
N ALA A 76 -3.56 -7.44 9.51
CA ALA A 76 -4.95 -7.89 9.53
C ALA A 76 -5.61 -7.63 10.89
N GLY A 77 -4.92 -7.97 11.99
CA GLY A 77 -5.39 -7.75 13.35
C GLY A 77 -5.54 -6.27 13.67
N LEU A 78 -4.53 -5.45 13.34
CA LEU A 78 -4.53 -4.01 13.55
C LEU A 78 -5.63 -3.33 12.74
N SER A 79 -5.78 -3.69 11.46
CA SER A 79 -6.84 -3.14 10.61
C SER A 79 -8.21 -3.41 11.21
N ARG A 80 -8.49 -4.67 11.62
CA ARG A 80 -9.77 -5.02 12.24
C ARG A 80 -9.98 -4.28 13.56
N PHE A 81 -8.97 -4.22 14.42
CA PHE A 81 -9.04 -3.50 15.69
C PHE A 81 -9.39 -2.02 15.47
N VAL A 82 -8.64 -1.34 14.61
CA VAL A 82 -8.84 0.08 14.32
C VAL A 82 -10.20 0.32 13.68
N LEU A 83 -10.65 -0.51 12.73
CA LEU A 83 -11.96 -0.37 12.11
C LEU A 83 -13.10 -0.44 13.14
N ILE A 84 -13.00 -1.38 14.10
CA ILE A 84 -13.99 -1.50 15.17
C ILE A 84 -13.97 -0.29 16.08
N GLN A 85 -12.77 0.17 16.48
CA GLN A 85 -12.64 1.28 17.42
C GLN A 85 -13.01 2.64 16.82
N VAL A 86 -12.67 2.89 15.55
CA VAL A 86 -12.86 4.19 14.91
C VAL A 86 -14.20 4.27 14.18
N PHE A 87 -14.61 3.19 13.50
CA PHE A 87 -15.78 3.20 12.62
C PHE A 87 -16.92 2.32 13.12
N HIS A 88 -16.80 1.68 14.28
CA HIS A 88 -17.79 0.74 14.83
C HIS A 88 -18.18 -0.36 13.83
N SER A 89 -17.22 -0.76 12.99
CA SER A 89 -17.43 -1.71 11.90
C SER A 89 -16.32 -2.75 11.92
N SER A 90 -16.68 -4.01 11.72
CA SER A 90 -15.72 -5.13 11.75
C SER A 90 -15.02 -5.40 10.42
N SER A 91 -15.43 -4.71 9.34
CA SER A 91 -14.98 -5.02 7.98
C SER A 91 -14.74 -3.81 7.08
N ASN A 92 -15.50 -2.73 7.23
CA ASN A 92 -15.47 -1.61 6.27
C ASN A 92 -15.41 -0.27 6.99
N SER A 93 -14.58 0.65 6.49
CA SER A 93 -14.68 2.06 6.81
C SER A 93 -15.83 2.71 6.01
N PRO A 94 -16.26 3.92 6.41
CA PRO A 94 -17.01 4.80 5.51
C PRO A 94 -16.21 5.06 4.22
N ARG A 95 -16.92 5.46 3.16
CA ARG A 95 -16.27 5.88 1.91
C ARG A 95 -15.44 7.13 2.18
N VAL A 96 -14.15 7.05 1.87
CA VAL A 96 -13.22 8.18 1.89
C VAL A 96 -13.08 8.76 0.49
N VAL A 97 -12.69 10.03 0.42
CA VAL A 97 -12.43 10.70 -0.86
C VAL A 97 -11.29 9.99 -1.62
N GLY A 98 -11.53 9.71 -2.89
CA GLY A 98 -10.54 9.14 -3.80
C GLY A 98 -9.72 10.22 -4.50
N LEU A 99 -8.61 9.81 -5.12
CA LEU A 99 -7.84 10.69 -6.00
C LEU A 99 -8.63 10.92 -7.29
N ALA A 100 -8.86 12.19 -7.63
CA ALA A 100 -9.51 12.56 -8.88
C ALA A 100 -8.60 12.21 -10.07
N ALA A 101 -9.19 11.68 -11.14
CA ALA A 101 -8.46 11.38 -12.37
C ALA A 101 -7.82 12.65 -12.95
N TRP A 102 -6.61 12.51 -13.49
CA TRP A 102 -5.96 13.57 -14.25
C TRP A 102 -6.38 13.48 -15.71
N ASN A 103 -7.06 14.52 -16.16
CA ASN A 103 -7.51 14.67 -17.55
C ASN A 103 -6.35 15.05 -18.48
N LEU A 104 -5.35 14.17 -18.59
CA LEU A 104 -4.19 14.37 -19.43
C LEU A 104 -4.43 13.78 -20.83
N LEU A 105 -4.20 14.59 -21.87
CA LEU A 105 -4.12 14.16 -23.27
C LEU A 105 -5.33 13.38 -23.84
N GLY A 106 -6.50 13.42 -23.18
CA GLY A 106 -7.68 12.66 -23.62
C GLY A 106 -7.55 11.15 -23.43
N LEU A 107 -6.64 10.70 -22.54
CA LEU A 107 -6.41 9.28 -22.21
C LEU A 107 -7.70 8.54 -21.81
N GLU A 108 -8.67 9.24 -21.21
CA GLU A 108 -9.99 8.71 -20.83
C GLU A 108 -10.77 8.12 -22.02
N ARG A 109 -10.46 8.54 -23.26
CA ARG A 109 -11.16 8.07 -24.47
C ARG A 109 -10.70 6.69 -24.95
N LEU A 110 -9.62 6.16 -24.37
CA LEU A 110 -9.12 4.83 -24.72
C LEU A 110 -10.02 3.74 -24.11
N PRO A 111 -10.57 2.83 -24.92
CA PRO A 111 -11.42 1.76 -24.41
C PRO A 111 -10.62 0.86 -23.44
N ALA A 112 -11.28 0.46 -22.35
CA ALA A 112 -10.79 -0.42 -21.28
C ALA A 112 -9.66 0.09 -20.36
N VAL A 113 -8.73 0.92 -20.84
CA VAL A 113 -7.56 1.36 -20.04
C VAL A 113 -7.51 2.86 -19.76
N GLY A 114 -8.37 3.66 -20.39
CA GLY A 114 -8.30 5.11 -20.33
C GLY A 114 -8.39 5.68 -18.91
N GLU A 115 -9.35 5.21 -18.12
CA GLU A 115 -9.53 5.63 -16.72
C GLU A 115 -8.34 5.24 -15.83
N THR A 116 -7.78 4.05 -16.07
CA THR A 116 -6.65 3.55 -15.29
C THR A 116 -5.37 4.33 -15.60
N LEU A 117 -5.15 4.67 -16.88
CA LEU A 117 -4.02 5.50 -17.30
C LEU A 117 -4.18 6.97 -16.89
N ALA A 118 -5.42 7.45 -16.73
CA ALA A 118 -5.70 8.78 -16.21
C ALA A 118 -5.57 8.86 -14.68
N ALA A 119 -5.48 7.73 -13.97
CA ALA A 119 -5.35 7.73 -12.52
C ALA A 119 -3.98 8.31 -12.10
N PRO A 120 -3.94 9.34 -11.23
CA PRO A 120 -2.69 9.98 -10.81
C PRO A 120 -1.68 8.97 -10.24
N LEU A 121 -2.17 8.00 -9.47
CA LEU A 121 -1.33 6.98 -8.83
C LEU A 121 -0.64 6.08 -9.86
N MET A 122 -1.33 5.74 -10.97
CA MET A 122 -0.76 4.92 -12.04
C MET A 122 0.34 5.69 -12.77
N LEU A 123 0.08 6.96 -13.10
CA LEU A 123 1.06 7.82 -13.77
C LEU A 123 2.30 8.07 -12.90
N ILE A 124 2.10 8.34 -11.61
CA ILE A 124 3.19 8.49 -10.64
C ILE A 124 3.99 7.19 -10.53
N ALA A 125 3.32 6.03 -10.46
CA ALA A 125 4.00 4.74 -10.39
C ALA A 125 4.85 4.45 -11.64
N ILE A 126 4.32 4.73 -12.83
CA ILE A 126 5.05 4.61 -14.10
C ILE A 126 6.24 5.55 -14.12
N ALA A 127 6.06 6.83 -13.75
CA ALA A 127 7.13 7.81 -13.71
C ALA A 127 8.25 7.41 -12.74
N ILE A 128 7.90 6.90 -11.55
CA ILE A 128 8.88 6.40 -10.57
C ILE A 128 9.61 5.17 -11.12
N ALA A 129 8.90 4.21 -11.71
CA ALA A 129 9.53 3.01 -12.29
C ALA A 129 10.51 3.36 -13.41
N LEU A 130 10.09 4.26 -14.31
CA LEU A 130 10.93 4.76 -15.40
C LEU A 130 12.09 5.65 -14.89
N GLY A 131 11.93 6.32 -13.76
CA GLY A 131 13.01 7.09 -13.14
C GLY A 131 14.03 6.18 -12.45
N ALA A 132 13.56 5.18 -11.72
CA ALA A 132 14.38 4.27 -10.93
C ALA A 132 15.33 3.42 -11.79
N GLN A 133 14.96 3.10 -13.03
CA GLN A 133 15.83 2.35 -13.94
C GLN A 133 17.14 3.08 -14.29
N TRP A 134 17.19 4.41 -14.15
CA TRP A 134 18.39 5.20 -14.41
C TRP A 134 19.36 5.21 -13.21
N LEU A 135 18.95 4.66 -12.07
CA LEU A 135 19.73 4.59 -10.83
C LEU A 135 20.44 3.24 -10.64
N VAL A 136 20.26 2.29 -11.55
CA VAL A 136 20.84 0.94 -11.55
C VAL A 136 21.72 0.77 -12.78
#